data_AF-A0A370XA29-F1
#
_entry.id   AF-A0A370XA29-F1
#
_cell.length_a   1.000
_cell.length_b   1.000
_cell.length_c   1.000
_cell.angle_alpha   90.00
_cell.angle_beta   90.00
_cell.angle_gamma   90.00
#
_symmetry.space_group_name_H-M   'P 1'
#
loop_
_entity.id
_entity.type
_entity.pdbx_description
1 polymer ?
#
loop_
_entity_poly.entity_id
_entity_poly.type
_entity_poly.pdbx_seq_one_letter_code
_entity_poly.pdbx_strand_id
1 'polypeptide(L)'
;MQNLPALVVLLTVLLQFGTMYAVGKARGKYRVEAPATTGHPAFERAYRVQMNTLESSVMFLPALWLAVHYGYALWAGVAGLVWVIGRVWYALAYLRDAGKRGPGYMVCMAGWAALVVMGVMGLARAWIAG
;
A
#
# COMPACT_ATOMS: atom_id res chain seq x y z
N MET A 1 11.13 -8.06 -18.73
CA MET A 1 10.90 -7.96 -17.27
C MET A 1 10.46 -6.56 -16.80
N GLN A 2 10.20 -5.60 -17.70
CA GLN A 2 9.67 -4.26 -17.36
C GLN A 2 8.21 -4.26 -16.88
N ASN A 3 7.46 -5.34 -17.12
CA ASN A 3 6.02 -5.38 -16.86
C ASN A 3 5.67 -5.67 -15.39
N LEU A 4 6.60 -6.18 -14.58
CA LEU A 4 6.31 -6.57 -13.19
C LEU A 4 6.00 -5.35 -12.30
N PRO A 5 6.80 -4.26 -12.32
CA PRO A 5 6.42 -3.02 -11.64
C PRO A 5 5.09 -2.42 -12.14
N ALA A 6 4.81 -2.49 -13.45
CA ALA A 6 3.54 -2.00 -14.00
C ALA A 6 2.34 -2.80 -13.48
N LEU A 7 2.47 -4.13 -13.38
CA LEU A 7 1.47 -4.98 -12.74
C LEU A 7 1.26 -4.59 -11.27
N VAL A 8 2.33 -4.34 -10.52
CA VAL A 8 2.26 -3.88 -9.13
C VAL A 8 1.51 -2.54 -9.01
N VAL A 9 1.76 -1.60 -9.92
CA VAL A 9 1.02 -0.33 -9.97
C VAL A 9 -0.46 -0.59 -10.21
N LEU A 10 -0.82 -1.41 -11.20
CA LEU A 10 -2.22 -1.78 -11.46
C LEU A 10 -2.89 -2.41 -10.24
N LEU A 11 -2.23 -3.37 -9.58
CA LEU A 11 -2.73 -4.00 -8.37
C LEU A 11 -2.91 -2.99 -7.22
N THR A 12 -2.03 -2.00 -7.12
CA THR A 12 -2.14 -0.90 -6.15
C THR A 12 -3.38 -0.05 -6.43
N VAL A 13 -3.67 0.26 -7.70
CA VAL A 13 -4.91 0.96 -8.09
C VAL A 13 -6.15 0.15 -7.72
N LEU A 14 -6.16 -1.15 -8.02
CA LEU A 14 -7.28 -2.03 -7.68
C LEU A 14 -7.48 -2.15 -6.17
N LEU A 15 -6.39 -2.22 -5.39
CA LEU A 15 -6.43 -2.20 -3.93
C LEU A 15 -7.03 -0.89 -3.40
N GLN A 16 -6.60 0.27 -3.91
CA GLN A 16 -7.15 1.58 -3.54
C GLN A 16 -8.65 1.63 -3.83
N PHE A 17 -9.07 1.21 -5.03
CA PHE A 17 -10.48 1.13 -5.41
C PHE A 17 -11.27 0.20 -4.47
N GLY A 18 -10.74 -0.98 -4.14
CA GLY A 18 -11.38 -1.92 -3.23
C GLY A 18 -11.58 -1.36 -1.82
N THR A 19 -10.58 -0.66 -1.26
CA THR A 19 -10.71 -0.02 0.06
C THR A 19 -11.68 1.17 0.03
N MET A 20 -11.69 1.97 -1.04
CA MET A 20 -12.67 3.05 -1.25
C MET A 20 -14.10 2.50 -1.33
N TYR A 21 -14.32 1.42 -2.08
CA TYR A 21 -15.60 0.74 -2.15
C TYR A 21 -16.06 0.22 -0.78
N ALA A 22 -15.13 -0.36 0.02
CA ALA A 22 -15.44 -0.83 1.37
C ALA A 22 -15.93 0.31 2.29
N VAL A 23 -15.32 1.49 2.21
CA VAL A 23 -15.78 2.69 2.94
C VAL A 23 -17.17 3.12 2.48
N GLY A 24 -17.39 3.22 1.16
CA GLY A 24 -18.69 3.60 0.61
C GLY A 24 -19.82 2.64 1.01
N LYS A 25 -19.54 1.33 0.96
CA LYS A 25 -20.46 0.29 1.43
C LYS A 25 -20.74 0.39 2.93
N ALA A 26 -19.72 0.62 3.75
CA ALA A 26 -19.89 0.81 5.19
C ALA A 26 -20.69 2.09 5.50
N ARG A 27 -20.46 3.16 4.74
CA ARG A 27 -21.19 4.43 4.87
C ARG A 27 -22.69 4.23 4.71
N GLY A 28 -23.11 3.57 3.62
CA GLY A 28 -24.52 3.26 3.38
C GLY A 28 -25.09 2.28 4.40
N LYS A 29 -24.35 1.23 4.75
CA LYS A 29 -24.80 0.19 5.71
C LYS A 29 -25.04 0.75 7.11
N TYR A 30 -24.17 1.63 7.59
CA TYR A 30 -24.21 2.19 8.94
C TYR A 30 -24.80 3.60 9.01
N ARG A 31 -25.36 4.10 7.90
CA ARG A 31 -26.02 5.41 7.79
C ARG A 31 -25.16 6.57 8.32
N VAL A 32 -23.87 6.56 7.99
CA VAL A 32 -22.97 7.67 8.34
C VAL A 32 -23.06 8.72 7.24
N GLU A 33 -23.78 9.81 7.47
CA GLU A 33 -23.97 10.86 6.47
C GLU A 33 -22.67 11.64 6.22
N ALA A 34 -22.43 12.07 4.98
CA ALA A 34 -21.32 12.97 4.68
C ALA A 34 -21.61 14.35 5.31
N PRO A 35 -20.61 15.09 5.82
CA PRO A 35 -19.16 14.86 5.76
C PRO A 35 -18.59 14.01 6.92
N ALA A 36 -19.43 13.37 7.74
CA ALA A 36 -18.96 12.68 8.94
C ALA A 36 -17.99 11.51 8.61
N THR A 37 -16.94 11.42 9.41
CA THR A 37 -15.88 10.39 9.36
C THR A 37 -15.83 9.53 10.63
N THR A 38 -16.76 9.75 11.56
CA THR A 38 -16.94 9.00 12.81
C THR A 38 -18.36 8.48 12.90
N GLY A 39 -18.57 7.39 13.65
CA GLY A 39 -19.89 6.80 13.81
C GLY A 39 -19.81 5.34 14.25
N HIS A 40 -20.27 4.42 13.39
CA HIS A 40 -20.22 3.00 13.74
C HIS A 40 -18.78 2.46 13.71
N PRO A 41 -18.32 1.68 14.71
CA PRO A 41 -16.93 1.20 14.77
C PRO A 41 -16.45 0.46 13.51
N ALA A 42 -17.32 -0.29 12.85
CA ALA A 42 -16.98 -0.97 11.60
C ALA A 42 -16.79 -0.01 10.41
N PHE A 43 -17.52 1.12 10.38
CA PHE A 43 -17.28 2.19 9.41
C PHE A 43 -15.92 2.85 9.68
N GLU A 44 -15.63 3.18 10.93
CA GLU A 44 -14.35 3.80 11.29
C GLU A 44 -13.16 2.89 10.95
N ARG A 45 -13.28 1.57 11.15
CA ARG A 45 -12.24 0.62 10.70
C ARG A 45 -12.06 0.64 9.19
N ALA A 46 -13.16 0.61 8.42
CA ALA A 46 -13.07 0.68 6.96
C ALA A 46 -12.42 1.99 6.50
N TYR A 47 -12.81 3.12 7.10
CA TYR A 47 -12.26 4.43 6.81
C TYR A 47 -10.76 4.50 7.13
N ARG A 48 -10.33 4.01 8.31
CA ARG A 48 -8.92 3.94 8.68
C ARG A 48 -8.09 3.02 7.78
N VAL A 49 -8.67 1.91 7.32
CA VAL A 49 -8.00 1.02 6.36
C VAL A 49 -7.73 1.74 5.05
N GLN A 50 -8.72 2.46 4.51
CA GLN A 50 -8.56 3.18 3.25
C GLN A 50 -7.59 4.35 3.39
N MET A 51 -7.70 5.18 4.44
CA MET A 51 -6.77 6.29 4.68
C MET A 51 -5.33 5.82 4.88
N ASN A 52 -5.10 4.78 5.69
CA ASN A 52 -3.73 4.27 5.89
C ASN A 52 -3.15 3.62 4.62
N THR A 53 -3.99 2.99 3.80
CA THR A 53 -3.57 2.44 2.51
C THR A 53 -3.23 3.58 1.55
N LEU A 54 -4.03 4.65 1.51
CA LEU A 54 -3.76 5.87 0.72
C LEU A 54 -2.42 6.50 1.08
N GLU A 55 -2.20 6.81 2.36
CA GLU A 55 -0.94 7.38 2.86
C GLU A 55 0.26 6.51 2.48
N SER A 56 0.14 5.19 2.67
CA SER A 56 1.24 4.29 2.33
C SER A 56 1.46 4.14 0.84
N SER A 57 0.42 4.20 0.01
CA SER A 57 0.57 4.18 -1.45
C SER A 57 1.35 5.39 -1.95
N VAL A 58 1.14 6.56 -1.34
CA VAL A 58 1.88 7.79 -1.68
C VAL A 58 3.37 7.65 -1.38
N MET A 59 3.76 6.94 -0.31
CA MET A 59 5.17 6.64 -0.04
C MET A 59 5.73 5.49 -0.90
N PHE A 60 4.88 4.52 -1.23
CA PHE A 60 5.26 3.31 -1.92
C PHE A 60 5.57 3.53 -3.40
N LEU A 61 4.71 4.24 -4.12
CA LEU A 61 4.85 4.42 -5.56
C LEU A 61 6.15 5.15 -5.95
N PRO A 62 6.56 6.24 -5.29
CA PRO A 62 7.85 6.89 -5.55
C PRO A 62 9.03 5.96 -5.24
N ALA A 63 8.99 5.21 -4.14
CA ALA A 63 10.06 4.27 -3.78
C ALA A 63 10.20 3.15 -4.83
N LEU A 64 9.06 2.62 -5.32
CA LEU A 64 9.02 1.63 -6.40
C LEU A 64 9.70 2.19 -7.66
N TRP A 65 9.28 3.38 -8.11
CA TRP A 65 9.82 3.97 -9.33
C TRP A 65 11.28 4.39 -9.21
N LEU A 66 11.72 4.82 -8.03
CA LEU A 66 13.13 5.11 -7.76
C LEU A 66 14.00 3.86 -7.91
N ALA A 67 13.58 2.73 -7.32
CA ALA A 67 14.29 1.47 -7.47
C ALA A 67 14.32 0.98 -8.93
N VAL A 68 13.19 1.08 -9.65
CA VAL A 68 13.10 0.74 -11.07
C VAL A 68 14.05 1.60 -11.91
N HIS A 69 14.10 2.92 -11.65
CA HIS A 69 14.95 3.86 -12.36
C HIS A 69 16.44 3.50 -12.29
N TYR A 70 16.91 3.01 -11.13
CA TYR A 70 18.31 2.59 -10.95
C TYR A 70 18.62 1.15 -11.39
N GLY A 71 17.72 0.51 -12.13
CA GLY A 71 17.94 -0.79 -12.75
C GLY A 71 17.45 -2.00 -11.95
N TYR A 72 16.75 -1.79 -10.83
CA TYR A 72 16.23 -2.88 -10.00
C TYR A 72 14.83 -3.35 -10.41
N ALA A 73 14.44 -3.26 -11.69
CA ALA A 73 13.06 -3.48 -12.13
C ALA A 73 12.44 -4.82 -11.69
N LEU A 74 13.20 -5.93 -11.76
CA LEU A 74 12.73 -7.25 -11.30
C LEU A 74 12.50 -7.28 -9.78
N TRP A 75 13.52 -6.90 -9.01
CA TRP A 75 13.49 -6.93 -7.54
C TRP A 75 12.49 -5.91 -6.96
N ALA A 76 12.37 -4.74 -7.59
CA ALA A 76 11.36 -3.74 -7.27
C ALA A 76 9.96 -4.28 -7.49
N GLY A 77 9.72 -5.01 -8.59
CA GLY A 77 8.46 -5.71 -8.83
C GLY A 77 8.15 -6.77 -7.76
N VAL A 78 9.13 -7.59 -7.36
CA VAL A 78 8.96 -8.59 -6.29
C VAL A 78 8.64 -7.94 -4.95
N ALA A 79 9.42 -6.94 -4.54
CA ALA A 79 9.17 -6.18 -3.30
C ALA A 79 7.81 -5.48 -3.35
N GLY A 80 7.41 -4.99 -4.52
CA GLY A 80 6.10 -4.42 -4.79
C GLY A 80 4.95 -5.42 -4.60
N LEU A 81 5.09 -6.65 -5.08
CA LEU A 81 4.11 -7.71 -4.84
C LEU A 81 3.98 -8.05 -3.36
N VAL A 82 5.11 -8.13 -2.64
CA VAL A 82 5.12 -8.34 -1.17
C VAL A 82 4.35 -7.22 -0.48
N TRP A 83 4.56 -5.97 -0.88
CA TRP A 83 3.82 -4.83 -0.36
C TRP A 83 2.32 -4.93 -0.59
N VAL A 84 1.89 -5.25 -1.82
CA VAL A 84 0.47 -5.42 -2.18
C VAL A 84 -0.18 -6.54 -1.36
N ILE A 85 0.46 -7.71 -1.27
CA ILE A 85 -0.04 -8.85 -0.50
C ILE A 85 -0.18 -8.48 0.98
N GLY A 86 0.84 -7.84 1.56
CA GLY A 86 0.80 -7.34 2.93
C GLY A 86 -0.36 -6.36 3.16
N ARG A 87 -0.63 -5.48 2.20
CA ARG A 87 -1.73 -4.51 2.27
C ARG A 87 -3.11 -5.15 2.16
N VAL A 88 -3.28 -6.15 1.30
CA VAL A 88 -4.53 -6.93 1.22
C VAL A 88 -4.77 -7.65 2.54
N TRP A 89 -3.75 -8.29 3.11
CA TRP A 89 -3.86 -8.93 4.42
C TRP A 89 -4.20 -7.91 5.52
N TYR A 90 -3.48 -6.79 5.59
CA TYR A 90 -3.75 -5.70 6.51
C TYR A 90 -5.22 -5.23 6.44
N ALA A 91 -5.72 -4.97 5.23
CA ALA A 91 -7.08 -4.51 5.02
C ALA A 91 -8.12 -5.53 5.50
N LEU A 92 -7.97 -6.81 5.11
CA LEU A 92 -8.90 -7.87 5.51
C LEU A 92 -8.87 -8.13 7.02
N ALA A 93 -7.67 -8.12 7.63
CA ALA A 93 -7.51 -8.34 9.06
C ALA A 93 -8.13 -7.21 9.86
N TYR A 94 -7.85 -5.95 9.50
CA TYR A 94 -8.35 -4.78 10.21
C TYR A 94 -9.87 -4.63 10.06
N LEU A 95 -10.44 -4.89 8.87
CA LEU A 95 -11.90 -4.88 8.70
C LEU A 95 -12.61 -5.86 9.63
N ARG A 96 -12.03 -7.04 9.86
CA ARG A 96 -12.53 -8.05 10.80
C ARG A 96 -12.31 -7.64 12.25
N ASP A 97 -11.08 -7.27 12.60
CA ASP A 97 -10.67 -6.98 13.97
C ASP A 97 -9.47 -6.01 13.98
N ALA A 98 -9.63 -4.90 14.69
CA ALA A 98 -8.59 -3.88 14.80
C ALA A 98 -7.27 -4.40 15.41
N GLY A 99 -7.33 -5.42 16.28
CA GLY A 99 -6.16 -6.00 16.92
C GLY A 99 -5.32 -6.88 15.99
N LYS A 100 -5.87 -7.37 14.88
CA LYS A 100 -5.21 -8.36 14.01
C LYS A 100 -4.45 -7.76 12.83
N ARG A 101 -4.34 -6.43 12.76
CA ARG A 101 -3.73 -5.71 11.64
C ARG A 101 -2.19 -5.77 11.59
N GLY A 102 -1.54 -6.09 12.70
CA GLY A 102 -0.08 -5.99 12.87
C GLY A 102 0.74 -6.81 11.87
N PRO A 103 0.51 -8.13 11.71
CA PRO A 103 1.32 -8.97 10.83
C PRO A 103 1.29 -8.52 9.36
N GLY A 104 0.12 -8.21 8.81
CA GLY A 104 -0.01 -7.72 7.43
C GLY A 104 0.71 -6.38 7.22
N TYR A 105 0.65 -5.50 8.23
CA TYR A 105 1.38 -4.23 8.21
C TYR A 105 2.90 -4.44 8.19
N MET A 106 3.42 -5.37 9.00
CA MET A 106 4.86 -5.68 9.01
C MET A 106 5.34 -6.20 7.65
N VAL A 107 4.56 -7.09 7.01
CA VAL A 107 4.88 -7.60 5.67
C VAL A 107 4.93 -6.46 4.63
N CYS A 108 3.95 -5.55 4.65
CA CYS A 108 4.00 -4.43 3.70
C CYS A 108 5.18 -3.49 3.98
N MET A 109 5.50 -3.25 5.26
CA MET A 109 6.65 -2.41 5.62
C MET A 109 7.99 -3.03 5.19
N ALA A 110 8.13 -4.36 5.25
CA ALA A 110 9.31 -5.04 4.75
C ALA A 110 9.48 -4.87 3.23
N GLY A 111 8.38 -5.02 2.46
CA GLY A 111 8.38 -4.76 1.02
C GLY A 111 8.76 -3.32 0.68
N TRP A 112 8.20 -2.34 1.41
CA TRP A 112 8.55 -0.94 1.24
C TRP A 112 10.02 -0.63 1.61
N ALA A 113 10.52 -1.15 2.72
CA ALA A 113 11.90 -0.96 3.14
C ALA A 113 12.89 -1.50 2.11
N ALA A 114 12.62 -2.66 1.51
CA ALA A 114 13.42 -3.21 0.43
C ALA A 114 13.48 -2.26 -0.79
N LEU A 115 12.36 -1.64 -1.17
CA LEU A 115 12.33 -0.64 -2.24
C LEU A 115 13.20 0.58 -1.93
N VAL A 116 13.11 1.09 -0.70
CA VAL A 116 13.93 2.23 -0.27
C VAL A 116 15.40 1.89 -0.31
N VAL A 117 15.81 0.73 0.20
CA VAL A 117 17.21 0.29 0.15
C VAL A 117 17.72 0.20 -1.29
N MET A 118 16.95 -0.40 -2.20
CA MET A 118 17.31 -0.44 -3.63
C MET A 118 17.44 0.96 -4.24
N GLY A 119 16.50 1.86 -3.95
CA GLY A 119 16.54 3.24 -4.42
C GLY A 119 17.76 4.02 -3.90
N VAL A 120 18.06 3.89 -2.60
CA VAL A 120 19.21 4.56 -1.96
C VAL A 120 20.54 4.02 -2.51
N MET A 121 20.70 2.71 -2.63
CA MET A 121 21.91 2.12 -3.22
C MET A 121 22.11 2.57 -4.67
N GLY A 122 21.03 2.60 -5.45
CA GLY A 122 21.04 3.06 -6.83
C GLY A 122 21.48 4.52 -6.96
N LEU A 123 20.87 5.40 -6.14
CA LEU A 123 21.20 6.82 -6.08
C LEU A 123 22.65 7.05 -5.63
N ALA A 124 23.09 6.38 -4.57
CA ALA A 124 24.45 6.50 -4.06
C ALA A 124 25.49 6.08 -5.11
N ARG A 125 25.25 4.97 -5.82
CA ARG A 125 26.12 4.53 -6.92
C ARG A 125 26.20 5.58 -8.03
N ALA A 126 25.07 6.18 -8.40
CA ALA A 126 25.03 7.22 -9.43
C ALA A 126 25.80 8.48 -9.02
N TRP A 127 25.76 8.85 -7.74
CA TRP A 127 26.51 9.98 -7.19
C TRP A 127 28.01 9.73 -7.10
N ILE A 128 28.44 8.49 -6.81
CA ILE A 128 29.87 8.14 -6.71
C ILE A 128 30.52 7.98 -8.10
N ALA A 129 29.74 7.56 -9.10
CA ALA A 129 30.23 7.30 -10.45
C ALA A 129 30.18 8.53 -11.39
N GLY A 130 29.54 9.63 -10.96
CA GLY A 130 29.51 10.92 -11.66
C GLY A 130 30.55 11.87 -11.10
#